data_AF-A0A832QBU6-F1
#
_entry.id   AF-A0A832QBU6-F1
#
_cell.length_a   1.000
_cell.length_b   1.000
_cell.length_c   1.000
_cell.angle_alpha   90.00
_cell.angle_beta   90.00
_cell.angle_gamma   90.00
#
_symmetry.space_group_name_H-M   'P 1'
#
loop_
_entity.id
_entity.type
_entity.pdbx_description
1 polymer ?
#
loop_
_entity_poly.entity_id
_entity_poly.type
_entity_poly.pdbx_seq_one_letter_code
_entity_poly.pdbx_strand_id
1 'polypeptide(L)'
;MKRASHMLALCCLVVAPFVVQADDRFNNRSGSWASVDRLQWQLGKALGWNRGYQILYRNSGSARWQLAPGTARAVADGWVLGNDRAQGGYSIYRWNGHGWSRMPGAATRIGGSYHAPWVINDRGVRYEWTGRDWREDRGRREQANAWRSRDRGHDRNRGWDRDRDRNRGRSDNRGRR
;
A
#
# COMPACT_ATOMS: atom_id res chain seq x y z
N MET A 1 -19.78 -26.49 64.48
CA MET A 1 -18.81 -25.77 63.61
C MET A 1 -18.67 -26.63 62.35
N LYS A 2 -18.93 -26.26 61.09
CA LYS A 2 -19.14 -25.00 60.37
C LYS A 2 -20.19 -25.28 59.28
N ARG A 3 -21.11 -24.34 59.00
CA ARG A 3 -22.03 -24.39 57.85
C ARG A 3 -21.26 -23.99 56.59
N ALA A 4 -21.30 -24.80 55.54
CA ALA A 4 -20.71 -24.50 54.24
C ALA A 4 -21.73 -23.74 53.37
N SER A 5 -21.58 -22.42 53.31
CA SER A 5 -22.33 -21.54 52.42
C SER A 5 -21.86 -21.76 50.97
N HIS A 6 -22.76 -22.26 50.12
CA HIS A 6 -22.55 -22.33 48.66
C HIS A 6 -22.89 -20.97 48.07
N MET A 7 -21.88 -20.16 47.72
CA MET A 7 -22.09 -18.95 46.93
C MET A 7 -22.03 -19.30 45.44
N LEU A 8 -23.16 -19.11 44.76
CA LEU A 8 -23.27 -19.01 43.31
C LEU A 8 -22.35 -17.89 42.81
N ALA A 9 -21.31 -18.25 42.04
CA ALA A 9 -20.55 -17.28 41.27
C ALA A 9 -21.29 -16.97 39.95
N LEU A 10 -22.02 -15.85 39.92
CA LEU A 10 -22.50 -15.26 38.67
C LEU A 10 -21.28 -14.82 37.85
N CYS A 11 -21.02 -15.52 36.76
CA CYS A 11 -19.99 -15.14 35.79
C CYS A 11 -20.53 -13.99 34.93
N CYS A 12 -20.27 -12.74 35.31
CA CYS A 12 -20.54 -11.58 34.48
C CYS A 12 -19.57 -11.57 33.29
N LEU A 13 -20.03 -12.03 32.12
CA LEU A 13 -19.37 -11.82 30.83
C LEU A 13 -19.47 -10.35 30.45
N VAL A 14 -18.48 -9.55 30.83
CA VAL A 14 -18.28 -8.20 30.28
C VAL A 14 -17.59 -8.35 28.93
N VAL A 15 -18.36 -8.26 27.84
CA VAL A 15 -17.79 -8.04 26.51
C VAL A 15 -17.42 -6.56 26.41
N ALA A 16 -16.16 -6.24 26.72
CA ALA A 16 -15.61 -4.92 26.41
C ALA A 16 -15.32 -4.86 24.90
N PRO A 17 -15.75 -3.80 24.18
CA PRO A 17 -15.26 -3.57 22.83
C PRO A 17 -13.76 -3.23 22.93
N PHE A 18 -12.90 -4.13 22.46
CA PHE A 18 -11.48 -3.84 22.28
C PHE A 18 -11.33 -2.81 21.15
N VAL A 19 -11.44 -1.53 21.50
CA VAL A 19 -10.79 -0.47 20.72
C VAL A 19 -9.38 -0.33 21.29
N VAL A 20 -8.45 -1.15 20.81
CA VAL A 20 -7.02 -0.88 21.03
C VAL A 20 -6.62 0.18 20.01
N GLN A 21 -6.67 1.45 20.43
CA GLN A 21 -5.83 2.46 19.81
C GLN A 21 -4.37 2.06 20.08
N ALA A 22 -3.64 1.72 19.03
CA ALA A 22 -2.20 1.55 19.11
C ALA A 22 -1.58 2.92 19.44
N ASP A 23 -1.09 3.06 20.67
CA ASP A 23 -0.21 4.15 21.05
C ASP A 23 1.16 3.88 20.42
N ASP A 24 1.50 4.58 19.33
CA ASP A 24 2.81 4.49 18.65
C ASP A 24 3.94 5.18 19.46
N ARG A 25 3.81 5.29 20.80
CA ARG A 25 4.81 5.94 21.66
C ARG A 25 5.69 4.91 22.36
N PHE A 26 6.71 4.47 21.63
CA PHE A 26 8.03 4.01 22.10
C PHE A 26 8.21 3.81 23.62
N ASN A 27 8.26 2.55 24.06
CA ASN A 27 9.00 2.19 25.27
C ASN A 27 10.51 2.18 24.96
N ASN A 28 11.12 3.35 25.11
CA ASN A 28 12.55 3.59 25.03
C ASN A 28 13.20 3.27 26.39
N ARG A 29 13.68 2.04 26.58
CA ARG A 29 14.66 1.69 27.63
C ARG A 29 15.92 1.00 27.12
N SER A 30 16.17 1.07 25.82
CA SER A 30 17.48 0.81 25.22
C SER A 30 17.49 1.48 23.86
N GLY A 31 18.32 2.51 23.68
CA GLY A 31 18.37 3.30 22.45
C GLY A 31 18.58 2.44 21.21
N SER A 32 17.53 2.21 20.42
CA SER A 32 17.63 1.69 19.07
C SER A 32 16.32 1.91 18.32
N TRP A 33 16.22 3.00 17.56
CA TRP A 33 15.24 3.14 16.48
C TRP A 33 15.52 2.15 15.32
N ALA A 34 16.57 1.32 15.43
CA ALA A 34 17.05 0.44 14.38
C ALA A 34 16.34 -0.93 14.31
N SER A 35 15.26 -1.20 15.05
CA SER A 35 14.72 -2.57 15.13
C SER A 35 13.83 -2.97 13.94
N VAL A 36 12.97 -2.10 13.42
CA VAL A 36 12.13 -2.40 12.24
C VAL A 36 12.82 -2.04 10.93
N ASP A 37 13.57 -0.93 10.90
CA ASP A 37 14.29 -0.45 9.70
C ASP A 37 15.42 -1.39 9.24
N ARG A 38 15.78 -2.36 10.09
CA ARG A 38 16.73 -3.42 9.75
C ARG A 38 16.05 -4.68 9.25
N LEU A 39 14.73 -4.81 9.30
CA LEU A 39 14.06 -6.01 8.84
C LEU A 39 13.89 -5.96 7.32
N GLN A 40 14.22 -7.07 6.66
CA GLN A 40 13.88 -7.29 5.27
C GLN A 40 12.71 -8.26 5.19
N TRP A 41 11.86 -8.08 4.19
CA TRP A 41 10.61 -8.81 4.03
C TRP A 41 10.47 -9.37 2.63
N GLN A 42 9.98 -10.61 2.52
CA GLN A 42 9.64 -11.20 1.23
C GLN A 42 8.56 -12.27 1.36
N LEU A 43 7.96 -12.64 0.23
CA LEU A 43 7.08 -13.79 0.16
C LEU A 43 7.93 -15.07 0.09
N GLY A 44 7.46 -16.11 0.77
CA GLY A 44 8.02 -17.45 0.72
C GLY A 44 7.19 -18.39 -0.15
N LYS A 45 7.07 -19.64 0.30
CA LYS A 45 6.34 -20.69 -0.40
C LYS A 45 4.86 -20.35 -0.55
N ALA A 46 4.30 -20.61 -1.74
CA ALA A 46 2.86 -20.60 -1.97
C ALA A 46 2.19 -21.79 -1.25
N LEU A 47 1.11 -21.54 -0.50
CA LEU A 47 0.44 -22.57 0.30
C LEU A 47 -0.81 -23.17 -0.36
N GLY A 48 -1.02 -22.88 -1.64
CA GLY A 48 -2.14 -23.36 -2.45
C GLY A 48 -2.96 -22.21 -3.05
N TRP A 49 -3.87 -22.56 -3.96
CA TRP A 49 -4.58 -21.62 -4.86
C TRP A 49 -5.24 -20.41 -4.17
N ASN A 50 -5.70 -20.55 -2.92
CA ASN A 50 -6.37 -19.47 -2.17
C ASN A 50 -5.76 -19.17 -0.80
N ARG A 51 -4.63 -19.77 -0.44
CA ARG A 51 -4.04 -19.64 0.91
C ARG A 51 -2.93 -18.57 1.00
N GLY A 52 -2.59 -17.96 -0.14
CA GLY A 52 -1.52 -16.98 -0.23
C GLY A 52 -0.14 -17.62 -0.06
N TYR A 53 0.82 -16.79 0.34
CA TYR A 53 2.22 -17.13 0.49
C TYR A 53 2.63 -17.04 1.96
N GLN A 54 3.65 -17.80 2.34
CA GLN A 54 4.37 -17.56 3.60
C GLN A 54 4.94 -16.14 3.61
N ILE A 55 5.01 -15.55 4.80
CA ILE A 55 5.69 -14.28 5.01
C ILE A 55 7.04 -14.57 5.66
N LEU A 56 8.11 -14.08 5.03
CA LEU A 56 9.47 -14.26 5.52
C LEU A 56 10.05 -12.92 5.93
N TYR A 57 10.79 -12.93 7.03
CA TYR A 57 11.56 -11.77 7.48
C TYR A 57 12.96 -12.17 7.94
N ARG A 58 13.88 -11.20 7.95
CA ARG A 58 15.21 -11.38 8.52
C ARG A 58 15.82 -10.04 8.93
N ASN A 59 16.77 -10.06 9.85
CA ASN A 59 17.62 -8.91 10.11
C ASN A 59 18.53 -8.62 8.91
N SER A 60 18.76 -7.35 8.62
CA SER A 60 19.69 -6.89 7.60
C SER A 60 21.09 -7.43 7.92
N GLY A 61 21.73 -8.05 6.92
CA GLY A 61 22.99 -8.76 7.07
C GLY A 61 22.87 -10.23 7.52
N SER A 62 21.70 -10.70 7.93
CA SER A 62 21.46 -12.14 8.14
C SER A 62 21.24 -12.85 6.81
N ALA A 63 21.87 -14.01 6.61
CA ALA A 63 21.56 -14.87 5.48
C ALA A 63 20.26 -15.67 5.68
N ARG A 64 19.85 -15.88 6.94
CA ARG A 64 18.75 -16.80 7.30
C ARG A 64 17.42 -16.06 7.36
N TRP A 65 16.45 -16.56 6.61
CA TRP A 65 15.06 -16.13 6.66
C TRP A 65 14.29 -16.86 7.76
N GLN A 66 13.39 -16.13 8.42
CA GLN A 66 12.50 -16.63 9.46
C GLN A 66 11.04 -16.48 9.00
N LEU A 67 10.17 -17.35 9.47
CA LEU A 67 8.73 -17.26 9.20
C LEU A 67 8.09 -16.23 10.13
N ALA A 68 7.43 -15.25 9.54
CA ALA A 68 6.45 -14.43 10.26
C ALA A 68 5.12 -15.21 10.36
N PRO A 69 4.31 -14.94 11.39
CA PRO A 69 2.99 -15.56 11.51
C PRO A 69 2.09 -15.19 10.34
N GLY A 70 1.19 -16.10 9.98
CA GLY A 70 0.18 -15.86 8.95
C GLY A 70 0.69 -16.02 7.51
N THR A 71 -0.10 -15.49 6.59
CA THR A 71 0.11 -15.60 5.14
C THR A 71 -0.34 -14.32 4.45
N ALA A 72 0.26 -14.02 3.30
CA ALA A 72 -0.02 -12.80 2.57
C ALA A 72 -0.05 -13.04 1.06
N ARG A 73 -0.70 -12.12 0.34
CA ARG A 73 -0.71 -12.05 -1.13
C ARG A 73 0.39 -11.14 -1.67
N ALA A 74 0.75 -10.13 -0.89
CA ALA A 74 1.76 -9.16 -1.21
C ALA A 74 2.43 -8.67 0.07
N VAL A 75 3.68 -8.25 -0.05
CA VAL A 75 4.50 -7.77 1.05
C VAL A 75 5.30 -6.56 0.59
N ALA A 76 5.49 -5.63 1.50
CA ALA A 76 6.42 -4.52 1.42
C ALA A 76 7.28 -4.52 2.70
N ASP A 77 7.96 -3.43 2.98
CA ASP A 77 8.82 -3.33 4.16
C ASP A 77 8.00 -3.24 5.47
N GLY A 78 7.69 -4.39 6.07
CA GLY A 78 6.89 -4.51 7.30
C GLY A 78 5.39 -4.27 7.11
N TRP A 79 4.90 -4.35 5.87
CA TRP A 79 3.49 -4.26 5.53
C TRP A 79 3.05 -5.40 4.62
N VAL A 80 1.82 -5.88 4.77
CA VAL A 80 1.28 -6.99 3.96
C VAL A 80 -0.18 -6.76 3.54
N LEU A 81 -0.54 -7.38 2.41
CA LEU A 81 -1.93 -7.63 2.05
C LEU A 81 -2.30 -9.05 2.47
N GLY A 82 -3.27 -9.18 3.38
CA GLY A 82 -3.76 -10.47 3.86
C GLY A 82 -4.63 -11.20 2.85
N ASN A 83 -5.21 -12.32 3.26
CA ASN A 83 -6.08 -13.14 2.38
C ASN A 83 -7.56 -12.71 2.40
N ASP A 84 -7.96 -11.89 3.36
CA ASP A 84 -9.35 -11.46 3.50
C ASP A 84 -9.69 -10.42 2.43
N ARG A 85 -10.73 -10.70 1.64
CA ARG A 85 -11.31 -9.73 0.71
C ARG A 85 -12.06 -8.65 1.48
N ALA A 86 -11.91 -7.42 1.03
CA ALA A 86 -12.65 -6.26 1.50
C ALA A 86 -12.94 -5.35 0.31
N GLN A 87 -13.88 -4.41 0.47
CA GLN A 87 -14.16 -3.42 -0.56
C GLN A 87 -12.89 -2.58 -0.84
N GLY A 88 -12.38 -2.61 -2.07
CA GLY A 88 -11.09 -2.01 -2.42
C GLY A 88 -9.94 -3.01 -2.65
N GLY A 89 -10.13 -4.30 -2.34
CA GLY A 89 -9.13 -5.36 -2.56
C GLY A 89 -9.01 -6.33 -1.38
N TYR A 90 -7.86 -6.30 -0.70
CA TYR A 90 -7.52 -7.16 0.43
C TYR A 90 -7.18 -6.35 1.67
N SER A 91 -7.47 -6.90 2.86
CA SER A 91 -7.16 -6.26 4.14
C SER A 91 -5.66 -5.98 4.26
N ILE A 92 -5.34 -4.80 4.82
CA ILE A 92 -3.96 -4.32 4.97
C ILE A 92 -3.51 -4.53 6.42
N TYR A 93 -2.27 -4.97 6.61
CA TYR A 93 -1.69 -5.17 7.93
C TYR A 93 -0.27 -4.60 8.03
N ARG A 94 0.09 -4.11 9.21
CA ARG A 94 1.42 -3.56 9.56
C ARG A 94 2.07 -4.39 10.66
N TRP A 95 3.35 -4.68 10.52
CA TRP A 95 4.14 -5.33 11.56
C TRP A 95 4.34 -4.41 12.75
N ASN A 96 4.05 -4.87 13.96
CA ASN A 96 4.18 -4.10 15.20
C ASN A 96 5.34 -4.55 16.11
N GLY A 97 6.21 -5.44 15.61
CA GLY A 97 7.31 -6.03 16.38
C GLY A 97 7.03 -7.42 16.94
N HIS A 98 5.75 -7.76 17.16
CA HIS A 98 5.32 -9.07 17.67
C HIS A 98 4.39 -9.81 16.69
N GLY A 99 3.55 -9.07 15.97
CA GLY A 99 2.56 -9.60 15.05
C GLY A 99 2.05 -8.57 14.06
N TRP A 100 0.94 -8.90 13.41
CA TRP A 100 0.28 -8.07 12.41
C TRP A 100 -0.86 -7.27 13.01
N SER A 101 -0.75 -5.95 13.04
CA SER A 101 -1.86 -5.04 13.36
C SER A 101 -2.67 -4.77 12.09
N ARG A 102 -3.99 -4.91 12.18
CA ARG A 102 -4.88 -4.58 11.05
C ARG A 102 -4.95 -3.06 10.87
N MET A 103 -4.78 -2.63 9.63
CA MET A 103 -4.81 -1.23 9.23
C MET A 103 -6.10 -0.93 8.47
N PRO A 104 -6.59 0.32 8.50
CA PRO A 104 -7.82 0.68 7.79
C PRO A 104 -7.66 0.49 6.27
N GLY A 105 -8.79 0.30 5.58
CA GLY A 105 -8.83 0.20 4.12
C GLY A 105 -8.54 -1.19 3.56
N ALA A 106 -8.48 -1.24 2.22
CA ALA A 106 -8.17 -2.44 1.46
C ALA A 106 -7.44 -2.08 0.18
N ALA A 107 -6.59 -2.99 -0.30
CA ALA A 107 -5.77 -2.75 -1.47
C ALA A 107 -5.49 -4.03 -2.28
N THR A 108 -5.14 -3.85 -3.55
CA THR A 108 -4.69 -4.93 -4.44
C THR A 108 -3.18 -4.95 -4.60
N ARG A 109 -2.50 -3.83 -4.31
CA ARG A 109 -1.03 -3.72 -4.33
C ARG A 109 -0.53 -2.90 -3.15
N ILE A 110 0.67 -3.19 -2.69
CA ILE A 110 1.37 -2.51 -1.60
C ILE A 110 2.86 -2.37 -1.94
N GLY A 111 3.51 -1.33 -1.42
CA GLY A 111 4.94 -1.09 -1.58
C GLY A 111 5.42 0.08 -0.73
N GLY A 112 6.68 0.48 -0.89
CA GLY A 112 7.31 1.55 -0.11
C GLY A 112 8.11 1.02 1.08
N SER A 113 8.59 1.95 1.91
CA SER A 113 9.31 1.63 3.15
C SER A 113 8.34 1.46 4.32
N TYR A 114 8.83 1.00 5.46
CA TYR A 114 8.01 0.87 6.67
C TYR A 114 7.36 2.20 7.09
N HIS A 115 8.08 3.33 6.93
CA HIS A 115 7.64 4.67 7.32
C HIS A 115 6.86 5.42 6.23
N ALA A 116 7.07 5.06 4.95
CA ALA A 116 6.39 5.68 3.82
C ALA A 116 5.80 4.63 2.87
N PRO A 117 4.87 3.79 3.36
CA PRO A 117 4.21 2.80 2.53
C PRO A 117 3.17 3.45 1.63
N TRP A 118 2.91 2.82 0.51
CA TRP A 118 1.83 3.17 -0.41
C TRP A 118 1.04 1.93 -0.78
N VAL A 119 -0.22 2.14 -1.14
CA VAL A 119 -1.14 1.09 -1.61
C VAL A 119 -1.86 1.52 -2.88
N ILE A 120 -2.36 0.55 -3.63
CA ILE A 120 -3.26 0.76 -4.77
C ILE A 120 -4.51 -0.09 -4.56
N ASN A 121 -5.69 0.52 -4.63
CA ASN A 121 -6.96 -0.20 -4.51
C ASN A 121 -7.38 -0.87 -5.83
N ASP A 122 -8.52 -1.58 -5.82
CA ASP A 122 -9.11 -2.24 -6.98
C ASP A 122 -9.52 -1.29 -8.12
N ARG A 123 -9.72 0.01 -7.83
CA ARG A 123 -9.96 1.07 -8.81
C ARG A 123 -8.69 1.67 -9.40
N GLY A 124 -7.52 1.17 -9.02
CA GLY A 124 -6.22 1.69 -9.47
C GLY A 124 -5.82 3.02 -8.84
N VAL A 125 -6.52 3.46 -7.79
CA VAL A 125 -6.19 4.69 -7.06
C VAL A 125 -5.08 4.41 -6.05
N ARG A 126 -4.05 5.25 -6.05
CA ARG A 126 -2.89 5.15 -5.15
C ARG A 126 -3.12 5.99 -3.89
N TYR A 127 -2.73 5.43 -2.75
CA TYR A 127 -2.76 6.11 -1.46
C TYR A 127 -1.42 5.95 -0.75
N GLU A 128 -1.10 6.91 0.11
CA GLU A 128 0.10 6.93 0.95
C GLU A 128 -0.31 7.01 2.41
N TRP A 129 0.45 6.35 3.28
CA TRP A 129 0.17 6.35 4.71
C TRP A 129 0.63 7.66 5.36
N THR A 130 -0.23 8.23 6.20
CA THR A 130 0.04 9.52 6.89
C THR A 130 0.48 9.36 8.34
N GLY A 131 0.65 8.13 8.81
CA GLY A 131 0.80 7.82 10.24
C GLY A 131 -0.51 7.47 10.92
N ARG A 132 -1.65 7.92 10.39
CA ARG A 132 -2.99 7.66 10.94
C ARG A 132 -3.98 7.07 9.95
N ASP A 133 -3.94 7.51 8.70
CA ASP A 133 -4.84 7.04 7.64
C ASP A 133 -4.20 7.09 6.26
N TRP A 134 -4.87 6.52 5.27
CA TRP A 134 -4.49 6.53 3.86
C TRP A 134 -4.94 7.80 3.16
N ARG A 135 -3.99 8.58 2.63
CA ARG A 135 -4.27 9.78 1.84
C ARG A 135 -4.06 9.49 0.35
N GLU A 136 -5.01 9.89 -0.48
CA GLU A 136 -4.92 9.74 -1.94
C GLU A 136 -3.72 10.53 -2.50
N ASP A 137 -2.88 9.86 -3.28
CA ASP A 137 -1.79 10.48 -4.05
C ASP A 137 -2.35 11.05 -5.36
N ARG A 138 -2.91 12.26 -5.28
CA ARG A 138 -3.47 12.96 -6.45
C ARG A 138 -2.39 13.48 -7.40
N GLY A 139 -1.21 13.84 -6.87
CA GLY A 139 -0.13 14.47 -7.63
C GLY A 139 0.38 13.59 -8.77
N ARG A 140 0.53 12.28 -8.55
CA ARG A 140 0.91 11.34 -9.61
C ARG A 140 -0.17 11.22 -10.71
N ARG A 141 -1.44 11.29 -10.32
CA ARG A 141 -2.59 11.18 -11.25
C ARG A 141 -2.67 12.41 -12.16
N GLU A 142 -2.42 13.59 -11.61
CA GLU A 142 -2.36 14.85 -12.34
C GLU A 142 -1.16 14.90 -13.31
N GLN A 143 0.02 14.47 -12.87
CA GLN A 143 1.20 14.38 -13.76
C GLN A 143 0.98 13.41 -14.92
N ALA A 144 0.40 12.22 -14.67
CA ALA A 144 0.07 11.26 -15.72
C ALA A 144 -0.93 11.83 -16.74
N ASN A 145 -1.92 12.60 -16.28
CA ASN A 145 -2.86 13.30 -17.15
C ASN A 145 -2.20 14.44 -17.94
N ALA A 146 -1.23 15.14 -17.33
CA ALA A 146 -0.47 16.20 -18.00
C ALA A 146 0.37 15.64 -19.16
N TRP A 147 1.03 14.49 -18.98
CA TRP A 147 1.72 13.80 -20.07
C TRP A 147 0.78 13.44 -21.22
N ARG A 148 -0.36 12.79 -20.92
CA ARG A 148 -1.38 12.45 -21.94
C ARG A 148 -1.91 13.67 -22.71
N SER A 149 -2.02 14.82 -22.07
CA SER A 149 -2.48 16.05 -22.71
C SER A 149 -1.44 16.66 -23.64
N ARG A 150 -0.14 16.56 -23.29
CA ARG A 150 0.96 17.06 -24.13
C ARG A 150 1.12 16.25 -25.43
N ASP A 151 1.01 14.93 -25.36
CA ASP A 151 1.16 14.06 -26.54
C ASP A 151 0.05 14.32 -27.58
N ARG A 152 -1.21 14.49 -27.14
CA ARG A 152 -2.33 14.84 -28.04
C ARG A 152 -2.22 16.24 -28.64
N GLY A 153 -1.52 17.16 -27.98
CA GLY A 153 -1.26 18.50 -28.51
C GLY A 153 -0.22 18.50 -29.61
N HIS A 154 0.79 17.63 -29.50
CA HIS A 154 1.91 17.57 -30.43
C HIS A 154 1.53 17.06 -31.83
N ASP A 155 0.49 16.22 -31.93
CA ASP A 155 -0.02 15.73 -33.22
C ASP A 155 -0.86 16.78 -33.97
N ARG A 156 -1.58 17.65 -33.24
CA ARG A 156 -2.42 18.68 -33.86
C ARG A 156 -1.61 19.80 -34.51
N ASN A 157 -0.40 20.06 -34.03
CA ASN A 157 0.43 21.15 -34.56
C ASN A 157 1.18 20.75 -35.85
N ARG A 158 1.40 19.44 -36.10
CA ARG A 158 2.04 18.97 -37.34
C ARG A 158 1.12 19.03 -38.58
N GLY A 159 -0.18 19.25 -38.39
CA GLY A 159 -1.14 19.42 -39.48
C GLY A 159 -1.06 20.80 -40.13
N TRP A 160 -0.94 21.86 -39.32
CA TRP A 160 -0.95 23.25 -39.79
C TRP A 160 0.30 23.63 -40.58
N ASP A 161 1.45 23.02 -40.27
CA ASP A 161 2.70 23.29 -41.01
C ASP A 161 2.66 22.72 -42.44
N ARG A 162 1.97 21.59 -42.67
CA ARG A 162 1.86 20.98 -44.02
C ARG A 162 0.99 21.77 -44.99
N ASP A 163 -0.03 22.47 -44.48
CA ASP A 163 -0.93 23.25 -45.32
C ASP A 163 -0.36 24.64 -45.65
N ARG A 164 0.54 25.16 -44.79
CA ARG A 164 1.23 26.43 -45.04
C ARG A 164 2.23 26.34 -46.20
N ASP A 165 2.89 25.20 -46.37
CA ASP A 165 3.84 24.98 -47.46
C ASP A 165 3.15 24.73 -48.82
N ARG A 166 1.96 24.12 -48.83
CA ARG A 166 1.19 23.89 -50.06
C ARG A 166 0.63 25.17 -50.69
N ASN A 167 0.37 26.21 -49.90
CA ASN A 167 -0.20 27.46 -50.41
C ASN A 167 0.87 28.47 -50.88
N ARG A 168 2.15 28.27 -50.53
CA ARG A 168 3.27 29.09 -51.04
C ARG A 168 3.72 28.71 -52.45
N GLY A 169 3.34 27.53 -52.95
CA GLY A 169 3.72 27.06 -54.29
C GLY A 169 2.74 27.41 -55.42
N ARG A 170 1.64 28.14 -55.14
CA ARG A 170 0.57 28.39 -56.13
C ARG A 170 0.41 29.85 -56.59
N SER A 171 1.22 30.79 -56.11
CA SER A 171 1.09 32.21 -56.48
C SER A 171 1.94 32.64 -57.68
N ASP A 172 2.89 31.84 -58.16
CA ASP A 172 3.98 32.36 -59.02
C ASP A 172 3.82 32.04 -60.51
N ASN A 173 2.61 31.75 -61.00
CA ASN A 173 2.38 31.57 -62.44
C ASN A 173 1.10 32.22 -62.95
N ARG A 174 1.01 33.55 -62.82
CA ARG A 174 0.15 34.38 -63.67
C ARG A 174 0.89 35.63 -64.10
N GLY A 175 1.41 35.61 -65.32
CA GLY A 175 1.73 36.81 -66.07
C GLY A 175 3.20 37.01 -66.38
N ARG A 176 3.69 36.33 -67.42
CA ARG A 176 4.66 36.93 -68.35
C ARG A 176 4.22 36.57 -69.78
N ARG A 177 4.12 37.63 -70.59
CA ARG A 177 3.83 37.65 -72.02
C ARG A 177 4.88 36.88 -72.81
#